data_AF-A0A2V1B8S9-F1
#
_entry.id   AF-A0A2V1B8S9-F1
#
_cell.length_a   1.000
_cell.length_b   1.000
_cell.length_c   1.000
_cell.angle_alpha   90.00
_cell.angle_beta   90.00
_cell.angle_gamma   90.00
#
_symmetry.space_group_name_H-M   'P 1'
#
loop_
_entity.id
_entity.type
_entity.pdbx_description
1 polymer ?
#
loop_
_entity_poly.entity_id
_entity_poly.type
_entity_poly.pdbx_seq_one_letter_code
_entity_poly.pdbx_strand_id
1 'polypeptide(L)'
;MEPSASNPRSLTEQFRKHWQSSTDDNNLTLHGFRRYKTTHLLNLRFLEGEIAELDHTIYQAGLNLGLSLSSKDRLGLEYSRRDSKVPNIDETITREFVLHLRDLIRQYDEALASFNNVMAMETFSLLDDEKQCSRRDDLTLHEMYKTRLVRADLGPRSRQDPFQRRIHKLLRSFRYWRLLRRSQNDGEDPGLSITGHGWSHQNTIFVAEVVGRFIIAAITGILLVAPLAILSHEARREIQLLTVSIFIVIFSVLVAVMLKASNLEIMVVSAAYAAVLSVFVSNGPGSVV
;
A
#
# COMPACT_ATOMS: atom_id res chain seq x y z
N MET A 1 20.74 23.61 -29.23
CA MET A 1 19.97 23.75 -27.98
C MET A 1 20.97 23.98 -26.87
N GLU A 2 21.21 25.25 -26.53
CA GLU A 2 22.04 25.62 -25.38
C GLU A 2 21.34 25.19 -24.08
N PRO A 3 22.08 24.70 -23.07
CA PRO A 3 21.52 24.49 -21.74
C PRO A 3 21.18 25.87 -21.16
N SER A 4 19.90 26.11 -20.89
CA SER A 4 19.45 27.32 -20.22
C SER A 4 20.20 27.48 -18.90
N ALA A 5 20.98 28.55 -18.78
CA ALA A 5 21.72 28.89 -17.58
C ALA A 5 20.74 28.99 -16.40
N SER A 6 20.73 27.98 -15.53
CA SER A 6 19.91 27.94 -14.33
C SER A 6 20.28 29.12 -13.45
N ASN A 7 19.35 30.04 -13.24
CA ASN A 7 19.56 31.27 -12.49
C ASN A 7 20.08 30.93 -11.06
N PRO A 8 21.31 31.30 -10.65
CA PRO A 8 21.93 30.83 -9.41
C PRO A 8 21.17 31.23 -8.13
N ARG A 9 20.35 32.27 -8.21
CA ARG A 9 19.40 32.65 -7.13
C ARG A 9 18.34 31.56 -6.88
N SER A 10 17.88 30.88 -7.93
CA SER A 10 16.90 29.79 -7.84
C SER A 10 17.47 28.55 -7.14
N LEU A 11 18.73 28.17 -7.41
CA LEU A 11 19.36 27.03 -6.76
C LEU A 11 19.61 27.28 -5.27
N THR A 12 19.98 28.50 -4.90
CA THR A 12 20.18 28.89 -3.49
C THR A 12 18.87 28.83 -2.70
N GLU A 13 17.77 29.29 -3.30
CA GLU A 13 16.44 29.20 -2.71
C GLU A 13 15.95 27.75 -2.60
N GLN A 14 16.17 26.94 -3.64
CA GLN A 14 15.87 25.50 -3.61
C GLN A 14 16.67 24.79 -2.51
N PHE A 15 17.98 25.05 -2.42
CA PHE A 15 18.84 24.49 -1.37
C PHE A 15 18.33 24.88 0.01
N ARG A 16 17.99 26.15 0.24
CA ARG A 16 17.43 26.59 1.53
C ARG A 16 16.13 25.85 1.87
N LYS A 17 15.22 25.69 0.90
CA LYS A 17 13.97 24.93 1.08
C LYS A 17 14.25 23.46 1.42
N HIS A 18 15.17 22.83 0.72
CA HIS A 18 15.56 21.43 0.94
C HIS A 18 16.29 21.22 2.27
N TRP A 19 17.18 22.14 2.64
CA TRP A 19 17.86 22.12 3.93
C TRP A 19 16.85 22.16 5.07
N GLN A 20 15.92 23.12 5.04
CA GLN A 20 14.88 23.25 6.06
C GLN A 20 13.95 22.04 6.16
N SER A 21 13.67 21.32 5.06
CA SER A 21 12.90 20.07 5.14
C SER A 21 13.72 18.89 5.65
N SER A 22 15.03 18.88 5.38
CA SER A 22 15.95 17.81 5.77
C SER A 22 16.44 17.92 7.21
N THR A 23 16.22 19.07 7.86
CA THR A 23 16.53 19.32 9.28
C THR A 23 15.28 19.55 10.12
N ASP A 24 14.10 19.13 9.64
CA ASP A 24 12.86 19.29 10.37
C ASP A 24 12.72 18.18 11.42
N ASP A 25 12.36 18.54 12.66
CA ASP A 25 12.12 17.59 13.75
C ASP A 25 10.85 16.75 13.52
N ASN A 26 10.01 17.11 12.55
CA ASN A 26 8.84 16.33 12.18
C ASN A 26 9.21 15.14 11.28
N ASN A 27 9.08 13.93 11.82
CA ASN A 27 9.32 12.66 11.11
C ASN A 27 8.62 12.56 9.75
N LEU A 28 7.42 13.14 9.61
CA LEU A 28 6.72 13.16 8.32
C LEU A 28 7.44 14.00 7.26
N THR A 29 7.89 15.19 7.65
CA THR A 29 8.55 16.13 6.75
C THR A 29 9.94 15.62 6.40
N LEU A 30 10.62 15.02 7.37
CA LEU A 30 11.95 14.48 7.25
C LEU A 30 12.02 13.23 6.37
N HIS A 31 11.07 12.30 6.54
CA HIS A 31 11.08 10.99 5.84
C HIS A 31 10.03 10.87 4.73
N GLY A 32 9.35 11.97 4.42
CA GLY A 32 8.28 12.05 3.44
C GLY A 32 8.74 12.43 2.05
N PHE A 33 8.76 11.47 1.14
CA PHE A 33 9.17 11.69 -0.24
C PHE A 33 8.03 11.46 -1.23
N ARG A 34 8.00 12.17 -2.35
CA ARG A 34 6.94 11.99 -3.34
C ARG A 34 7.03 10.63 -3.99
N ARG A 35 5.88 9.95 -4.11
CA ARG A 35 5.78 8.70 -4.87
C ARG A 35 5.64 8.98 -6.36
N TYR A 36 6.70 8.78 -7.13
CA TYR A 36 6.69 8.95 -8.59
C TYR A 36 6.22 7.69 -9.35
N LYS A 37 5.02 7.20 -9.02
CA LYS A 37 4.51 5.93 -9.58
C LYS A 37 4.49 5.93 -11.10
N THR A 38 4.02 7.01 -11.72
CA THR A 38 3.92 7.12 -13.17
C THR A 38 5.30 7.11 -13.82
N THR A 39 6.26 7.85 -13.28
CA THR A 39 7.64 7.91 -13.80
C THR A 39 8.34 6.56 -13.70
N HIS A 40 8.22 5.84 -12.58
CA HIS A 40 8.79 4.49 -12.46
C HIS A 40 8.17 3.51 -13.46
N LEU A 41 6.84 3.57 -13.66
CA LEU A 41 6.17 2.72 -14.64
C LEU A 41 6.58 3.06 -16.07
N LEU A 42 6.73 4.35 -16.39
CA LEU A 42 7.22 4.78 -17.70
C LEU A 42 8.64 4.28 -17.94
N ASN A 43 9.53 4.39 -16.94
CA ASN A 43 10.89 3.86 -17.03
C ASN A 43 10.90 2.35 -17.34
N LEU A 44 10.06 1.57 -16.64
CA LEU A 44 9.91 0.13 -16.91
C LEU A 44 9.39 -0.15 -18.32
N ARG A 45 8.47 0.67 -18.85
CA ARG A 45 7.98 0.53 -20.23
C ARG A 45 9.04 0.86 -21.27
N PHE A 46 9.90 1.84 -21.02
CA PHE A 46 11.02 2.14 -21.91
C PHE A 46 12.02 0.99 -21.94
N LEU A 47 12.42 0.48 -20.77
CA LEU A 47 13.31 -0.69 -20.69
C LEU A 47 12.71 -1.93 -21.35
N GLU A 48 11.40 -2.18 -21.17
CA GLU A 48 10.69 -3.28 -21.84
C GLU A 48 10.72 -3.12 -23.37
N GLY A 49 10.54 -1.91 -23.89
CA GLY A 49 10.64 -1.61 -25.32
C GLY A 49 12.04 -1.88 -25.87
N GLU A 50 13.08 -1.37 -25.21
CA GLU A 50 14.47 -1.58 -25.63
C GLU A 50 14.85 -3.07 -25.61
N ILE A 51 14.45 -3.80 -24.56
CA ILE A 51 14.68 -5.24 -24.47
C ILE A 51 13.93 -5.98 -25.59
N ALA A 52 12.69 -5.59 -25.90
CA ALA A 52 11.91 -6.21 -26.97
C ALA A 52 12.54 -6.02 -28.36
N GLU A 53 13.17 -4.87 -28.62
CA GLU A 53 13.90 -4.62 -29.87
C GLU A 53 15.14 -5.54 -29.99
N LEU A 54 15.90 -5.68 -28.90
CA LEU A 54 17.05 -6.61 -28.87
C LEU A 54 16.60 -8.06 -28.98
N ASP A 55 15.53 -8.45 -28.30
CA ASP A 55 14.96 -9.80 -28.36
C ASP A 55 14.50 -10.14 -29.78
N HIS A 56 13.78 -9.23 -30.45
CA HIS A 56 13.41 -9.38 -31.86
C HIS A 56 14.63 -9.57 -32.76
N THR A 57 15.70 -8.81 -32.52
CA THR A 57 16.95 -8.91 -33.29
C THR A 57 17.65 -10.26 -33.10
N ILE A 58 17.77 -10.72 -31.85
CA ILE A 58 18.31 -12.06 -31.51
C ILE A 58 17.48 -13.13 -32.21
N TYR A 59 16.17 -12.95 -32.18
CA TYR A 59 15.22 -13.89 -32.73
C TYR A 59 15.34 -14.00 -34.26
N GLN A 60 15.37 -12.87 -34.98
CA GLN A 60 15.58 -12.85 -36.43
C GLN A 60 16.94 -13.44 -36.82
N ALA A 61 17.99 -13.19 -36.03
CA ALA A 61 19.31 -13.80 -36.23
C ALA A 61 19.27 -15.34 -36.03
N GLY A 62 18.54 -15.81 -35.01
CA GLY A 62 18.32 -17.25 -34.75
C GLY A 62 17.57 -17.95 -35.90
N LEU A 63 16.50 -17.33 -36.41
CA LEU A 63 15.80 -17.81 -37.60
C LEU A 63 16.71 -17.82 -38.85
N ASN A 64 17.68 -16.89 -38.93
CA ASN A 64 18.61 -16.84 -40.04
C ASN A 64 19.57 -18.02 -40.10
N LEU A 65 20.00 -18.52 -38.94
CA LEU A 65 20.89 -19.67 -38.81
C LEU A 65 20.23 -21.00 -39.20
N GLY A 66 18.90 -21.04 -39.39
CA GLY A 66 18.18 -22.27 -39.73
C GLY A 66 18.35 -23.38 -38.68
N LEU A 67 18.69 -23.02 -37.44
CA LEU A 67 18.82 -23.96 -36.34
C LEU A 67 17.44 -24.61 -36.12
N SER A 68 17.42 -25.95 -36.06
CA SER A 68 16.18 -26.67 -35.75
C SER A 68 15.69 -26.23 -34.37
N LEU A 69 14.49 -25.66 -34.34
CA LEU A 69 13.78 -25.38 -33.10
C LEU A 69 13.70 -26.68 -32.30
N SER A 70 13.92 -26.60 -30.99
CA SER A 70 13.76 -27.74 -30.09
C SER A 70 12.37 -28.37 -30.31
N SER A 71 12.28 -29.69 -30.29
CA SER A 71 11.04 -30.44 -30.57
C SER A 71 9.88 -30.13 -29.60
N LYS A 72 10.12 -29.32 -28.57
CA LYS A 72 9.11 -28.74 -27.68
C LYS A 72 9.20 -27.22 -27.77
N ASP A 73 8.44 -26.63 -28.69
CA ASP A 73 8.32 -25.19 -28.80
C ASP A 73 7.50 -24.61 -27.63
N ARG A 74 8.16 -24.47 -26.47
CA ARG A 74 7.53 -23.92 -25.25
C ARG A 74 7.35 -22.40 -25.32
N LEU A 75 8.05 -21.75 -26.25
CA LEU A 75 8.08 -20.30 -26.40
C LEU A 75 7.20 -19.82 -27.57
N GLY A 76 6.61 -20.73 -28.34
CA GLY A 76 5.72 -20.40 -29.46
C GLY A 76 6.44 -19.78 -30.66
N LEU A 77 7.74 -20.04 -30.78
CA LEU A 77 8.63 -19.47 -31.78
C LEU A 77 8.30 -19.97 -33.20
N GLU A 78 7.69 -21.14 -33.33
CA GLU A 78 7.32 -21.72 -34.63
C GLU A 78 6.35 -20.81 -35.42
N TYR A 79 5.57 -19.97 -34.73
CA TYR A 79 4.58 -19.07 -35.35
C TYR A 79 5.12 -17.67 -35.67
N SER A 80 6.36 -17.36 -35.33
CA SER A 80 6.89 -16.02 -35.51
C SER A 80 7.21 -15.73 -36.98
N ARG A 81 6.91 -14.50 -37.42
CA ARG A 81 7.11 -14.07 -38.80
C ARG A 81 8.57 -13.66 -39.01
N ARG A 82 9.17 -14.17 -40.09
CA ARG A 82 10.50 -13.72 -40.55
C ARG A 82 10.38 -12.38 -41.26
N ASP A 83 11.25 -11.46 -40.91
CA ASP A 83 11.29 -10.15 -41.56
C ASP A 83 11.95 -10.24 -42.93
N SER A 84 11.58 -9.31 -43.82
CA SER A 84 12.11 -9.24 -45.20
C SER A 84 13.57 -8.79 -45.26
N LYS A 85 14.07 -8.14 -44.20
CA LYS A 85 15.47 -7.72 -44.05
C LYS A 85 16.05 -8.40 -42.80
N VAL A 86 16.70 -9.53 -43.00
CA VAL A 86 17.35 -10.26 -41.90
C VAL A 86 18.80 -9.81 -41.81
N PRO A 87 19.23 -9.20 -40.70
CA PRO A 87 20.60 -8.71 -40.56
C PRO A 87 21.58 -9.88 -40.42
N ASN A 88 22.83 -9.68 -40.84
CA ASN A 88 23.86 -10.71 -40.83
C ASN A 88 24.29 -11.02 -39.38
N ILE A 89 24.32 -12.29 -38.98
CA ILE A 89 24.54 -12.71 -37.59
C ILE A 89 25.87 -12.17 -37.05
N ASP A 90 26.94 -12.26 -37.84
CA ASP A 90 28.30 -11.84 -37.43
C ASP A 90 28.40 -10.32 -37.22
N GLU A 91 27.54 -9.55 -37.88
CA GLU A 91 27.45 -8.09 -37.73
C GLU A 91 26.48 -7.68 -36.60
N THR A 92 25.54 -8.55 -36.25
CA THR A 92 24.44 -8.24 -35.34
C THR A 92 24.70 -8.71 -33.92
N ILE A 93 25.14 -9.96 -33.74
CA ILE A 93 25.42 -10.55 -32.42
C ILE A 93 26.90 -10.31 -32.08
N THR A 94 27.23 -9.04 -31.83
CA THR A 94 28.57 -8.65 -31.37
C THR A 94 28.70 -8.83 -29.86
N ARG A 95 29.95 -8.83 -29.35
CA ARG A 95 30.20 -8.84 -27.90
C ARG A 95 29.57 -7.63 -27.20
N GLU A 96 29.57 -6.48 -27.85
CA GLU A 96 28.95 -5.25 -27.36
C GLU A 96 27.44 -5.41 -27.22
N PHE A 97 26.79 -6.00 -28.23
CA PHE A 97 25.36 -6.32 -28.18
C PHE A 97 25.01 -7.21 -26.98
N VAL A 98 25.78 -8.28 -26.74
CA VAL A 98 25.56 -9.18 -25.61
C VAL A 98 25.77 -8.48 -24.26
N LEU A 99 26.78 -7.61 -24.17
CA LEU A 99 27.01 -6.82 -22.95
C LEU A 99 25.87 -5.82 -22.71
N HIS A 100 25.39 -5.16 -23.75
CA HIS A 100 24.28 -4.22 -23.68
C HIS A 100 22.98 -4.91 -23.26
N LEU A 101 22.66 -6.08 -23.83
CA LEU A 101 21.51 -6.89 -23.41
C LEU A 101 21.56 -7.25 -21.93
N ARG A 102 22.72 -7.73 -21.45
CA ARG A 102 22.90 -8.08 -20.03
C ARG A 102 22.71 -6.87 -19.12
N ASP A 103 23.21 -5.72 -19.54
CA ASP A 103 23.06 -4.48 -18.80
C ASP A 103 21.61 -4.03 -18.74
N LEU A 104 20.87 -4.04 -19.86
CA LEU A 104 19.46 -3.70 -19.89
C LEU A 104 18.59 -4.64 -19.05
N ILE A 105 18.82 -5.95 -19.11
CA ILE A 105 18.10 -6.92 -18.27
C ILE A 105 18.36 -6.61 -16.79
N ARG A 106 19.62 -6.35 -16.42
CA ARG A 106 19.96 -5.96 -15.04
C ARG A 106 19.25 -4.67 -14.63
N GLN A 107 19.27 -3.64 -15.48
CA GLN A 107 18.58 -2.38 -15.22
C GLN A 107 17.07 -2.59 -15.06
N TYR A 108 16.47 -3.46 -15.87
CA TYR A 108 15.06 -3.82 -15.76
C TYR A 108 14.74 -4.53 -14.44
N ASP A 109 15.53 -5.53 -14.06
CA ASP A 109 15.34 -6.27 -12.80
C ASP A 109 15.52 -5.37 -11.57
N GLU A 110 16.54 -4.50 -11.58
CA GLU A 110 16.77 -3.50 -10.53
C GLU A 110 15.63 -2.46 -10.48
N ALA A 111 15.16 -1.99 -11.64
CA ALA A 111 14.03 -1.08 -11.73
C ALA A 111 12.73 -1.74 -11.23
N LEU A 112 12.53 -3.02 -11.51
CA LEU A 112 11.34 -3.76 -11.09
C LEU A 112 11.37 -4.05 -9.58
N ALA A 113 12.54 -4.45 -9.05
CA ALA A 113 12.74 -4.66 -7.62
C ALA A 113 12.57 -3.35 -6.84
N SER A 114 13.20 -2.26 -7.30
CA SER A 114 13.06 -0.94 -6.68
C SER A 114 11.61 -0.44 -6.76
N PHE A 115 10.92 -0.63 -7.89
CA PHE A 115 9.50 -0.33 -8.00
C PHE A 115 8.69 -1.11 -6.97
N ASN A 116 8.86 -2.43 -6.87
CA ASN A 116 8.15 -3.26 -5.89
C ASN A 116 8.40 -2.80 -4.46
N ASN A 117 9.65 -2.47 -4.12
CA ASN A 117 10.01 -1.93 -2.81
C ASN A 117 9.30 -0.60 -2.52
N VAL A 118 9.38 0.37 -3.43
CA VAL A 118 8.69 1.67 -3.30
C VAL A 118 7.17 1.50 -3.24
N MET A 119 6.61 0.53 -3.98
CA MET A 119 5.18 0.25 -3.93
C MET A 119 4.74 -0.42 -2.61
N ALA A 120 5.63 -1.19 -1.98
CA ALA A 120 5.42 -1.86 -0.71
C ALA A 120 5.56 -0.92 0.50
N MET A 121 6.29 0.20 0.39
CA MET A 121 6.46 1.18 1.46
C MET A 121 5.14 1.82 1.93
N GLU A 122 5.13 2.28 3.19
CA GLU A 122 4.01 3.04 3.73
C GLU A 122 3.82 4.38 3.02
N THR A 123 2.57 4.84 2.96
CA THR A 123 2.24 6.08 2.27
C THR A 123 1.25 6.93 3.04
N PHE A 124 1.50 8.24 3.03
CA PHE A 124 0.60 9.25 3.57
C PHE A 124 0.19 10.26 2.49
N SER A 125 -0.77 11.13 2.78
CA SER A 125 -1.17 12.21 1.85
C SER A 125 -0.30 13.43 2.10
N LEU A 126 0.01 14.21 1.06
CA LEU A 126 0.70 15.49 1.25
C LEU A 126 -0.08 16.41 2.20
N LEU A 127 -1.40 16.34 2.18
CA LEU A 127 -2.28 17.09 3.10
C LEU A 127 -2.03 16.74 4.58
N ASP A 128 -1.44 15.57 4.86
CA ASP A 128 -1.14 15.19 6.24
C ASP A 128 0.09 15.92 6.81
N ASP A 129 0.96 16.48 5.95
CA ASP A 129 2.12 17.28 6.32
C ASP A 129 1.88 18.77 6.02
N GLU A 130 1.50 19.52 7.05
CA GLU A 130 1.18 20.95 6.97
C GLU A 130 2.36 21.82 6.53
N LYS A 131 3.60 21.42 6.84
CA LYS A 131 4.80 22.17 6.47
C LYS A 131 5.17 21.95 5.00
N GLN A 132 5.09 20.72 4.50
CA GLN A 132 5.28 20.48 3.06
C GLN A 132 4.10 21.01 2.23
N CYS A 133 2.89 20.95 2.78
CA CYS A 133 1.67 21.49 2.19
C CYS A 133 1.77 23.02 2.01
N SER A 134 2.09 23.76 3.06
CA SER A 134 2.19 25.24 3.02
C SER A 134 3.33 25.79 2.15
N ARG A 135 4.29 24.95 1.77
CA ARG A 135 5.39 25.32 0.85
C ARG A 135 5.03 25.14 -0.63
N ARG A 136 3.85 24.60 -0.94
CA ARG A 136 3.41 24.29 -2.31
C ARG A 136 2.21 25.14 -2.70
N ASP A 137 2.48 26.09 -3.57
CA ASP A 137 1.46 26.96 -4.19
C ASP A 137 0.98 26.42 -5.55
N ASP A 138 1.60 25.32 -6.04
CA ASP A 138 1.39 24.75 -7.37
C ASP A 138 0.24 23.74 -7.45
N LEU A 139 -0.33 23.33 -6.31
CA LEU A 139 -1.29 22.23 -6.23
C LEU A 139 -2.60 22.69 -5.58
N THR A 140 -3.72 22.25 -6.15
CA THR A 140 -5.05 22.42 -5.54
C THR A 140 -5.22 21.52 -4.31
N LEU A 141 -6.10 21.87 -3.39
CA LEU A 141 -6.40 21.07 -2.19
C LEU A 141 -6.79 19.62 -2.54
N HIS A 142 -7.52 19.42 -3.65
CA HIS A 142 -7.85 18.10 -4.16
C HIS A 142 -6.61 17.32 -4.63
N GLU A 143 -5.67 17.96 -5.32
CA GLU A 143 -4.42 17.35 -5.75
C GLU A 143 -3.50 17.04 -4.56
N MET A 144 -3.47 17.90 -3.54
CA MET A 144 -2.75 17.66 -2.29
C MET A 144 -3.30 16.43 -1.53
N TYR A 145 -4.62 16.28 -1.50
CA TYR A 145 -5.25 15.08 -0.92
C TYR A 145 -4.89 13.80 -1.70
N LYS A 146 -4.84 13.89 -3.03
CA LYS A 146 -4.57 12.75 -3.93
C LYS A 146 -3.07 12.38 -3.98
N THR A 147 -2.18 13.35 -3.80
CA THR A 147 -0.74 13.14 -3.82
C THR A 147 -0.32 12.27 -2.64
N ARG A 148 0.35 11.16 -2.97
CA ARG A 148 0.86 10.19 -2.00
C ARG A 148 2.35 10.40 -1.81
N LEU A 149 2.74 10.57 -0.56
CA LEU A 149 4.13 10.55 -0.12
C LEU A 149 4.46 9.16 0.42
N VAL A 150 5.70 8.74 0.25
CA VAL A 150 6.30 7.50 0.74
C VAL A 150 7.04 7.83 2.03
N ARG A 151 6.92 6.94 3.03
CA ARG A 151 7.67 7.00 4.29
C ARG A 151 8.91 6.13 4.21
N ALA A 152 10.09 6.76 4.21
CA ALA A 152 11.38 6.09 4.12
C ALA A 152 11.87 5.51 5.46
N ASP A 153 11.35 6.00 6.58
CA ASP A 153 11.66 5.55 7.95
C ASP A 153 11.08 4.16 8.26
N LEU A 154 10.01 3.77 7.57
CA LEU A 154 9.31 2.53 7.84
C LEU A 154 9.59 1.44 6.83
N GLY A 155 9.69 0.21 7.35
CA GLY A 155 9.88 -0.99 6.55
C GLY A 155 8.71 -1.25 5.57
N PRO A 156 8.93 -2.13 4.57
CA PRO A 156 7.89 -2.53 3.63
C PRO A 156 6.68 -3.13 4.37
N ARG A 157 5.47 -2.86 3.86
CA ARG A 157 4.19 -3.31 4.42
C ARG A 157 4.09 -4.85 4.46
N SER A 158 4.69 -5.49 5.46
CA SER A 158 4.61 -6.94 5.61
C SER A 158 3.31 -7.36 6.31
N ARG A 159 2.70 -6.53 7.17
CA ARG A 159 1.48 -6.93 7.92
C ARG A 159 0.72 -5.74 8.53
N GLN A 160 0.00 -4.95 7.73
CA GLN A 160 -0.90 -3.91 8.28
C GLN A 160 -2.35 -4.42 8.32
N ASP A 161 -3.00 -4.24 9.46
CA ASP A 161 -4.37 -4.69 9.73
C ASP A 161 -5.37 -4.01 8.76
N PRO A 162 -6.24 -4.76 8.04
CA PRO A 162 -7.25 -4.19 7.16
C PRO A 162 -8.16 -3.16 7.86
N PHE A 163 -8.36 -3.30 9.18
CA PHE A 163 -9.13 -2.39 9.99
C PHE A 163 -8.41 -1.06 10.21
N GLN A 164 -7.13 -1.10 10.60
CA GLN A 164 -6.30 0.09 10.74
C GLN A 164 -6.30 0.91 9.43
N ARG A 165 -6.25 0.23 8.28
CA ARG A 165 -6.34 0.88 6.96
C ARG A 165 -7.70 1.57 6.73
N ARG A 166 -8.82 0.99 7.17
CA ARG A 166 -10.15 1.61 7.06
C ARG A 166 -10.27 2.84 7.96
N ILE A 167 -9.77 2.75 9.20
CA ILE A 167 -9.75 3.88 10.14
C ILE A 167 -8.93 5.04 9.56
N HIS A 168 -7.72 4.78 9.06
CA HIS A 168 -6.90 5.83 8.46
C HIS A 168 -7.56 6.49 7.25
N LYS A 169 -8.30 5.73 6.43
CA LYS A 169 -9.08 6.30 5.32
C LYS A 169 -10.20 7.19 5.82
N LEU A 170 -10.97 6.75 6.83
CA LEU A 170 -12.07 7.50 7.40
C LEU A 170 -11.59 8.81 8.04
N LEU A 171 -10.56 8.75 8.89
CA LEU A 171 -9.96 9.93 9.52
C LEU A 171 -9.45 10.94 8.48
N ARG A 172 -8.82 10.45 7.41
CA ARG A 172 -8.33 11.32 6.33
C ARG A 172 -9.47 11.97 5.55
N SER A 173 -10.51 11.23 5.18
CA SER A 173 -11.69 11.77 4.50
C SER A 173 -12.41 12.82 5.35
N PHE A 174 -12.51 12.57 6.66
CA PHE A 174 -13.07 13.52 7.61
C PHE A 174 -12.26 14.83 7.66
N ARG A 175 -10.92 14.74 7.69
CA ARG A 175 -10.05 15.92 7.67
C ARG A 175 -10.18 16.71 6.36
N TYR A 176 -10.19 16.02 5.22
CA TYR A 176 -10.41 16.64 3.91
C TYR A 176 -11.74 17.40 3.87
N TRP A 177 -12.82 16.77 4.31
CA TRP A 177 -14.14 17.39 4.35
C TRP A 177 -14.21 18.59 5.30
N ARG A 178 -13.56 18.52 6.46
CA ARG A 178 -13.46 19.65 7.40
C ARG A 178 -12.72 20.84 6.79
N LEU A 179 -11.61 20.60 6.08
CA LEU A 179 -10.84 21.66 5.42
C LEU A 179 -11.59 22.27 4.25
N LEU A 180 -12.25 21.44 3.43
CA LEU A 180 -13.07 21.89 2.32
C LEU A 180 -14.22 22.79 2.79
N ARG A 181 -14.89 22.43 3.90
CA ARG A 181 -15.94 23.27 4.51
C ARG A 181 -15.41 24.61 5.01
N ARG A 182 -14.18 24.65 5.51
CA ARG A 182 -13.54 25.89 5.98
C ARG A 182 -13.25 26.83 4.80
N SER A 183 -12.66 26.31 3.72
CA SER A 183 -12.36 27.13 2.54
C SER A 183 -13.61 27.63 1.81
N GLN A 184 -14.76 26.97 1.99
CA GLN A 184 -16.04 27.40 1.40
C GLN A 184 -16.74 28.49 2.24
N ASN A 185 -16.44 28.55 3.54
CA ASN A 185 -16.94 29.59 4.45
C ASN A 185 -16.04 30.84 4.49
N ASP A 186 -14.79 30.77 4.01
CA ASP A 186 -13.85 31.89 3.97
C ASP A 186 -14.12 32.82 2.75
N GLY A 187 -15.35 33.31 2.63
CA GLY A 187 -15.74 34.35 1.67
C GLY A 187 -15.35 35.76 2.11
N GLU A 188 -15.05 35.99 3.39
CA GLU A 188 -14.70 37.31 3.94
C GLU A 188 -13.78 37.13 5.16
N ASP A 189 -12.46 37.07 4.97
CA ASP A 189 -11.46 37.70 5.86
C ASP A 189 -10.01 37.38 5.41
N PRO A 190 -9.23 38.35 4.90
CA PRO A 190 -7.82 38.18 4.59
C PRO A 190 -6.99 38.38 5.86
N GLY A 191 -7.03 37.44 6.79
CA GLY A 191 -6.37 37.67 8.07
C GLY A 191 -6.45 36.57 9.10
N LEU A 192 -6.12 35.32 8.77
CA LEU A 192 -5.70 34.36 9.79
C LEU A 192 -4.51 33.54 9.33
N SER A 193 -3.36 34.03 9.75
CA SER A 193 -2.17 33.23 10.02
C SER A 193 -2.57 31.89 10.65
N ILE A 194 -2.18 30.81 9.98
CA ILE A 194 -2.12 29.45 10.53
C ILE A 194 -1.11 29.47 11.68
N THR A 195 -1.55 29.97 12.83
CA THR A 195 -0.79 30.02 14.07
C THR A 195 -1.64 29.32 15.12
N GLY A 196 -1.08 28.26 15.69
CA GLY A 196 -1.69 27.56 16.81
C GLY A 196 -2.32 26.22 16.46
N HIS A 197 -1.47 25.21 16.27
CA HIS A 197 -1.33 24.02 17.11
C HIS A 197 -0.94 22.86 16.21
N GLY A 198 0.35 22.55 16.17
CA GLY A 198 0.91 21.42 15.43
C GLY A 198 0.31 20.12 15.97
N TRP A 199 -0.77 19.65 15.37
CA TRP A 199 -1.28 18.31 15.61
C TRP A 199 -0.34 17.35 14.89
N SER A 200 0.76 17.02 15.57
CA SER A 200 1.73 16.02 15.16
C SER A 200 1.01 14.78 14.68
N HIS A 201 1.20 14.43 13.41
CA HIS A 201 0.63 13.24 12.78
C HIS A 201 0.94 11.94 13.55
N GLN A 202 2.01 11.96 14.35
CA GLN A 202 2.36 10.93 15.32
C GLN A 202 1.18 10.59 16.24
N ASN A 203 0.41 11.61 16.65
CA ASN A 203 -0.81 11.43 17.42
C ASN A 203 -1.90 10.75 16.60
N THR A 204 -2.04 10.99 15.30
CA THR A 204 -3.11 10.35 14.51
C THR A 204 -2.86 8.87 14.24
N ILE A 205 -1.59 8.46 14.09
CA ILE A 205 -1.21 7.05 13.96
C ILE A 205 -1.37 6.34 15.30
N PHE A 206 -0.85 6.93 16.37
CA PHE A 206 -0.99 6.40 17.72
C PHE A 206 -2.47 6.33 18.15
N VAL A 207 -3.26 7.37 17.87
CA VAL A 207 -4.70 7.40 18.16
C VAL A 207 -5.43 6.37 17.30
N ALA A 208 -5.12 6.21 16.01
CA ALA A 208 -5.74 5.18 15.18
C ALA A 208 -5.41 3.77 15.68
N GLU A 209 -4.19 3.55 16.17
CA GLU A 209 -3.77 2.28 16.76
C GLU A 209 -4.47 2.02 18.11
N VAL A 210 -4.48 2.99 19.02
CA VAL A 210 -5.14 2.89 20.33
C VAL A 210 -6.64 2.72 20.18
N VAL A 211 -7.29 3.53 19.33
CA VAL A 211 -8.72 3.42 19.03
C VAL A 211 -9.01 2.09 18.34
N GLY A 212 -8.13 1.64 17.43
CA GLY A 212 -8.27 0.36 16.78
C GLY A 212 -8.28 -0.80 17.77
N ARG A 213 -7.29 -0.84 18.67
CA ARG A 213 -7.18 -1.82 19.75
C ARG A 213 -8.34 -1.74 20.73
N PHE A 214 -8.80 -0.54 21.06
CA PHE A 214 -9.94 -0.33 21.95
C PHE A 214 -11.24 -0.88 21.34
N ILE A 215 -11.50 -0.61 20.06
CA ILE A 215 -12.68 -1.13 19.36
C ILE A 215 -12.63 -2.66 19.29
N ILE A 216 -11.48 -3.24 18.95
CA ILE A 216 -11.30 -4.70 18.92
C ILE A 216 -11.57 -5.28 20.31
N ALA A 217 -10.96 -4.74 21.37
CA ALA A 217 -11.16 -5.21 22.73
C ALA A 217 -12.63 -5.08 23.20
N ALA A 218 -13.30 -3.97 22.87
CA ALA A 218 -14.70 -3.76 23.20
C ALA A 218 -15.62 -4.75 22.47
N ILE A 219 -15.42 -4.96 21.17
CA ILE A 219 -16.22 -5.92 20.40
C ILE A 219 -15.98 -7.35 20.90
N THR A 220 -14.72 -7.73 21.16
CA THR A 220 -14.39 -9.05 21.72
C THR A 220 -15.02 -9.24 23.10
N GLY A 221 -14.99 -8.22 23.96
CA GLY A 221 -15.62 -8.27 25.28
C GLY A 221 -17.15 -8.42 25.20
N ILE A 222 -17.80 -7.66 24.32
CA ILE A 222 -19.26 -7.77 24.09
C ILE A 222 -19.60 -9.17 23.58
N LEU A 223 -18.84 -9.71 22.62
CA LEU A 223 -19.08 -11.04 22.06
C LEU A 223 -18.86 -12.15 23.10
N LEU A 224 -17.96 -11.98 24.07
CA LEU A 224 -17.79 -12.95 25.16
C LEU A 224 -18.91 -12.88 26.21
N VAL A 225 -19.35 -11.68 26.58
CA VAL A 225 -20.31 -11.47 27.68
C VAL A 225 -21.77 -11.66 27.23
N ALA A 226 -22.13 -11.20 26.03
CA ALA A 226 -23.50 -11.26 25.52
C ALA A 226 -24.09 -12.68 25.45
N PRO A 227 -23.42 -13.71 24.88
CA PRO A 227 -23.98 -15.06 24.85
C PRO A 227 -24.13 -15.65 26.25
N LEU A 228 -23.23 -15.36 27.18
CA LEU A 228 -23.33 -15.80 28.58
C LEU A 228 -24.52 -15.15 29.30
N ALA A 229 -24.75 -13.86 29.07
CA ALA A 229 -25.92 -13.15 29.61
C ALA A 229 -27.23 -13.71 29.03
N ILE A 230 -27.29 -14.01 27.74
CA ILE A 230 -28.46 -14.62 27.09
C ILE A 230 -28.70 -16.05 27.60
N LEU A 231 -27.64 -16.86 27.73
CA LEU A 231 -27.68 -18.21 28.31
C LEU A 231 -28.20 -18.21 29.75
N SER A 232 -27.95 -17.14 30.52
CA SER A 232 -28.43 -17.01 31.90
C SER A 232 -29.93 -16.73 32.01
N HIS A 233 -30.55 -16.17 30.96
CA HIS A 233 -31.96 -15.75 30.98
C HIS A 233 -32.89 -16.79 30.36
N GLU A 234 -32.40 -17.60 29.41
CA GLU A 234 -33.20 -18.58 28.66
C GLU A 234 -32.98 -20.00 29.17
N ALA A 235 -34.05 -20.68 29.62
CA ALA A 235 -33.99 -22.05 30.15
C ALA A 235 -34.09 -23.14 29.06
N ARG A 236 -34.45 -22.79 27.82
CA ARG A 236 -34.67 -23.76 26.73
C ARG A 236 -33.37 -24.12 26.03
N ARG A 237 -32.94 -25.38 26.13
CA ARG A 237 -31.69 -25.91 25.53
C ARG A 237 -31.57 -25.67 24.02
N GLU A 238 -32.68 -25.74 23.29
CA GLU A 238 -32.69 -25.51 21.83
C GLU A 238 -32.31 -24.06 21.48
N ILE A 239 -32.82 -23.09 22.25
CA ILE A 239 -32.52 -21.66 22.07
C ILE A 239 -31.06 -21.39 22.45
N GLN A 240 -30.57 -22.01 23.52
CA GLN A 240 -29.18 -21.89 23.96
C GLN A 240 -28.18 -22.37 22.88
N LEU A 241 -28.43 -23.53 22.27
CA LEU A 241 -27.58 -24.08 21.19
C LEU A 241 -27.61 -23.18 19.94
N LEU A 242 -28.78 -22.66 19.58
CA LEU A 242 -28.94 -21.75 18.45
C LEU A 242 -28.18 -20.43 18.69
N THR A 243 -28.32 -19.85 19.87
CA THR A 243 -27.59 -18.63 20.27
C THR A 243 -26.08 -18.85 20.21
N VAL A 244 -25.56 -19.93 20.81
CA VAL A 244 -24.12 -20.24 20.79
C VAL A 244 -23.60 -20.40 19.36
N SER A 245 -24.31 -21.12 18.51
CA SER A 245 -23.94 -21.30 17.09
C SER A 245 -23.87 -19.96 16.34
N ILE A 246 -24.87 -19.10 16.48
CA ILE A 246 -24.90 -17.78 15.84
C ILE A 246 -23.75 -16.90 16.32
N PHE A 247 -23.49 -16.86 17.63
CA PHE A 247 -22.41 -16.05 18.20
C PHE A 247 -21.02 -16.55 17.80
N ILE A 248 -20.80 -17.87 17.69
CA ILE A 248 -19.54 -18.45 17.16
C ILE A 248 -19.33 -18.04 15.70
N VAL A 249 -20.36 -18.11 14.87
CA VAL A 249 -20.26 -17.71 13.46
C VAL A 249 -19.96 -16.22 13.33
N ILE A 250 -20.68 -15.36 14.05
CA ILE A 250 -20.43 -13.90 14.05
C ILE A 250 -19.01 -13.59 14.53
N PHE A 251 -18.56 -14.21 15.62
CA PHE A 251 -17.21 -14.03 16.14
C PHE A 251 -16.15 -14.50 15.15
N SER A 252 -16.35 -15.66 14.51
CA SER A 252 -15.42 -16.20 13.52
C SER A 252 -15.31 -15.32 12.28
N VAL A 253 -16.45 -14.81 11.78
CA VAL A 253 -16.48 -13.85 10.67
C VAL A 253 -15.79 -12.56 11.05
N LEU A 254 -16.05 -12.04 12.25
CA LEU A 254 -15.42 -10.81 12.73
C LEU A 254 -13.90 -10.99 12.87
N VAL A 255 -13.45 -12.08 13.49
CA VAL A 255 -12.02 -12.43 13.62
C VAL A 255 -11.39 -12.56 12.25
N ALA A 256 -12.01 -13.27 11.30
CA ALA A 256 -11.48 -13.44 9.95
C ALA A 256 -11.37 -12.13 9.16
N VAL A 257 -12.29 -11.18 9.39
CA VAL A 257 -12.31 -9.89 8.68
C VAL A 257 -11.41 -8.86 9.35
N MET A 258 -11.36 -8.83 10.68
CA MET A 258 -10.60 -7.84 11.46
C MET A 258 -9.14 -8.27 11.61
N LEU A 259 -8.91 -9.49 12.09
CA LEU A 259 -7.58 -10.03 12.19
C LEU A 259 -7.30 -10.68 10.85
N LYS A 260 -6.31 -10.19 10.10
CA LYS A 260 -5.80 -10.88 8.90
C LYS A 260 -5.02 -12.14 9.34
N ALA A 261 -5.73 -13.00 10.05
CA ALA A 261 -5.28 -14.20 10.70
C ALA A 261 -5.18 -15.31 9.65
N SER A 262 -4.19 -16.18 9.79
CA SER A 262 -4.10 -17.35 8.93
C SER A 262 -5.33 -18.24 9.15
N ASN A 263 -5.67 -19.07 8.15
CA ASN A 263 -6.77 -20.03 8.28
C ASN A 263 -6.62 -20.92 9.54
N LEU A 264 -5.37 -21.22 9.94
CA LEU A 264 -5.05 -21.96 11.17
C LEU A 264 -5.34 -21.14 12.44
N GLU A 265 -4.93 -19.88 12.47
CA GLU A 265 -5.20 -18.98 13.61
C GLU A 265 -6.71 -18.79 13.82
N ILE A 266 -7.48 -18.63 12.74
CA ILE A 266 -8.95 -18.52 12.81
C ILE A 266 -9.56 -19.81 13.35
N MET A 267 -9.12 -20.98 12.84
CA MET A 267 -9.59 -22.29 13.31
C MET A 267 -9.34 -22.48 14.82
N VAL A 268 -8.14 -22.16 15.30
CA VAL A 268 -7.78 -22.29 16.72
C VAL A 268 -8.62 -21.35 17.59
N VAL A 269 -8.80 -20.10 17.18
CA VAL A 269 -9.59 -19.10 17.91
C VAL A 269 -11.08 -19.50 17.96
N SER A 270 -11.65 -19.96 16.85
CA SER A 270 -13.03 -20.45 16.80
C SER A 270 -13.23 -21.70 17.64
N ALA A 271 -12.29 -22.66 17.63
CA ALA A 271 -12.35 -23.87 18.44
C ALA A 271 -12.26 -23.57 19.95
N ALA A 272 -11.34 -22.68 20.35
CA ALA A 272 -11.23 -22.23 21.74
C ALA A 272 -12.50 -21.53 22.22
N TYR A 273 -13.07 -20.65 21.39
CA TYR A 273 -14.31 -19.95 21.69
C TYR A 273 -15.51 -20.89 21.78
N ALA A 274 -15.61 -21.87 20.87
CA ALA A 274 -16.64 -22.90 20.90
C ALA A 274 -16.53 -23.80 22.16
N ALA A 275 -15.31 -24.16 22.56
CA ALA A 275 -15.08 -24.95 23.76
C ALA A 275 -15.57 -24.22 25.03
N VAL A 276 -15.24 -22.92 25.16
CA VAL A 276 -15.71 -22.10 26.29
C VAL A 276 -17.23 -22.06 26.35
N LEU A 277 -17.90 -21.73 25.24
CA LEU A 277 -19.36 -21.68 25.21
C LEU A 277 -20.01 -23.05 25.43
N SER A 278 -19.41 -24.13 24.92
CA SER A 278 -19.93 -25.49 25.12
C SER A 278 -19.89 -25.93 26.59
N VAL A 279 -18.87 -25.51 27.36
CA VAL A 279 -18.81 -25.78 28.81
C VAL A 279 -19.97 -25.09 29.54
N PHE A 280 -20.30 -23.86 29.17
CA PHE A 280 -21.41 -23.13 29.78
C PHE A 280 -22.79 -23.69 29.42
N VAL A 281 -22.97 -24.18 28.18
CA VAL A 281 -24.19 -24.91 27.81
C VAL A 281 -24.31 -26.23 28.60
N SER A 282 -23.20 -26.94 28.82
CA SER A 282 -23.18 -28.18 29.59
C SER A 282 -23.51 -27.98 31.07
N ASN A 283 -23.12 -26.84 31.65
CA ASN A 283 -23.29 -26.53 33.08
C ASN A 283 -24.53 -25.66 33.37
N GLY A 284 -25.40 -25.42 32.37
CA GLY A 284 -26.63 -24.66 32.55
C GLY A 284 -27.59 -25.31 33.57
N PRO A 285 -28.53 -24.55 34.16
CA PRO A 285 -29.35 -24.93 35.31
C PRO A 285 -30.31 -26.13 35.09
N GLY A 286 -30.24 -26.82 33.95
CA GLY A 286 -30.91 -28.09 33.69
C GLY A 286 -29.99 -29.31 33.77
N SER A 287 -28.80 -29.21 34.36
CA SER A 287 -27.85 -30.33 34.54
C SER A 287 -27.64 -30.72 36.01
N VAL A 288 -28.57 -30.36 36.90
CA VAL A 288 -28.69 -31.02 38.20
C VAL A 288 -29.67 -32.17 38.03
N VAL A 289 -29.19 -33.37 38.35
CA VAL A 289 -29.92 -34.64 38.46
C VAL A 289 -31.29 -34.47 39.11
#